data_AF-A0A9X9L6V8-F1
#
_entry.id   AF-A0A9X9L6V8-F1
#
_cell.length_a   1.000
_cell.length_b   1.000
_cell.length_c   1.000
_cell.angle_alpha   90.00
_cell.angle_beta   90.00
_cell.angle_gamma   90.00
#
_symmetry.space_group_name_H-M   'P 1'
#
loop_
_entity.id
_entity.type
_entity.pdbx_description
1 polymer ?
#
loop_
_entity_poly.entity_id
_entity_poly.type
_entity_poly.pdbx_seq_one_letter_code
_entity_poly.pdbx_strand_id
1 'polypeptide(L)'
;MVATAGVLENVGVSAYLAAAPLVKSPAILTVAAEIVTVEARHQTFIRTASKAAAIPGAFDTPLGIRAVFSIAANFIQSCPNGSNLAITPFPELTMSPTQSMTKLVGGTEVRMESPAAMSATSCAFVNGGQTGGSSFTPFQNGACVVPMGLTGITYVHLASSTPADGMLTDSITVAGPMVMTVN
;
A
#
# COMPACT_ATOMS: atom_id res chain seq x y z
N MET A 1 -3.25 -6.35 17.94
CA MET A 1 -2.57 -7.57 17.43
C MET A 1 -3.13 -8.01 16.08
N VAL A 2 -4.43 -8.30 15.93
CA VAL A 2 -5.01 -8.76 14.65
C VAL A 2 -4.89 -7.72 13.53
N ALA A 3 -5.18 -6.44 13.80
CA ALA A 3 -5.01 -5.37 12.81
C ALA A 3 -3.56 -5.21 12.36
N THR A 4 -2.60 -5.28 13.30
CA THR A 4 -1.16 -5.24 13.01
C THR A 4 -0.74 -6.41 12.12
N ALA A 5 -1.18 -7.64 12.45
CA ALA A 5 -0.91 -8.80 11.60
C ALA A 5 -1.52 -8.63 10.21
N GLY A 6 -2.75 -8.09 10.12
CA GLY A 6 -3.41 -7.77 8.85
C GLY A 6 -2.65 -6.74 8.00
N VAL A 7 -1.92 -5.81 8.61
CA VAL A 7 -1.03 -4.91 7.85
C VAL A 7 0.25 -5.63 7.46
N LEU A 8 0.92 -6.31 8.39
CA LEU A 8 2.24 -6.90 8.16
C LEU A 8 2.23 -8.01 7.11
N GLU A 9 1.29 -8.96 7.15
CA GLU A 9 1.27 -10.04 6.16
C GLU A 9 0.92 -9.49 4.76
N ASN A 10 0.14 -8.40 4.66
CA ASN A 10 -0.18 -7.79 3.36
C ASN A 10 1.01 -7.02 2.79
N VAL A 11 1.75 -6.33 3.67
CA VAL A 11 3.02 -5.68 3.33
C VAL A 11 4.06 -6.71 2.91
N GLY A 12 4.11 -7.86 3.58
CA GLY A 12 4.94 -9.01 3.21
C GLY A 12 4.63 -9.49 1.80
N VAL A 13 3.36 -9.77 1.50
CA VAL A 13 2.91 -10.13 0.13
C VAL A 13 3.36 -9.08 -0.90
N SER A 14 3.10 -7.80 -0.61
CA SER A 14 3.44 -6.69 -1.51
C SER A 14 4.94 -6.61 -1.80
N ALA A 15 5.77 -6.84 -0.77
CA ALA A 15 7.23 -6.80 -0.88
C ALA A 15 7.77 -7.96 -1.72
N TYR A 16 7.30 -9.19 -1.50
CA TYR A 16 7.72 -10.36 -2.27
C TYR A 16 7.36 -10.21 -3.76
N LEU A 17 6.15 -9.73 -4.06
CA LEU A 17 5.73 -9.52 -5.44
C LEU A 17 6.57 -8.47 -6.16
N ALA A 18 6.88 -7.35 -5.51
CA ALA A 18 7.73 -6.32 -6.10
C ALA A 18 9.19 -6.74 -6.22
N ALA A 19 9.68 -7.60 -5.32
CA ALA A 19 11.05 -8.11 -5.35
C ALA A 19 11.27 -9.24 -6.35
N ALA A 20 10.23 -9.98 -6.75
CA ALA A 20 10.31 -11.10 -7.70
C ALA A 20 11.17 -10.83 -8.95
N PRO A 21 11.01 -9.71 -9.70
CA PRO A 21 11.85 -9.42 -10.87
C PRO A 21 13.32 -9.08 -10.54
N LEU A 22 13.62 -8.75 -9.28
CA LEU A 22 14.97 -8.41 -8.82
C LEU A 22 15.80 -9.66 -8.53
N VAL A 23 15.16 -10.78 -8.16
CA VAL A 23 15.83 -12.04 -7.80
C VAL A 23 16.37 -12.72 -9.05
N LYS A 24 17.70 -12.87 -9.12
CA LYS A 24 18.38 -13.47 -10.29
C LYS A 24 18.56 -14.98 -10.21
N SER A 25 18.57 -15.54 -9.01
CA SER A 25 18.67 -16.98 -8.81
C SER A 25 17.29 -17.62 -8.85
N PRO A 26 17.01 -18.52 -9.82
CA PRO A 26 15.72 -19.21 -9.89
C PRO A 26 15.41 -20.00 -8.61
N ALA A 27 16.43 -20.61 -7.99
CA ALA A 27 16.26 -21.35 -6.74
C ALA A 27 15.81 -20.43 -5.60
N ILE A 28 16.37 -19.21 -5.49
CA ILE A 28 15.94 -18.23 -4.48
C ILE A 28 14.54 -17.72 -4.81
N LEU A 29 14.22 -17.52 -6.10
CA LEU A 29 12.88 -17.09 -6.50
C LEU A 29 11.82 -18.15 -6.14
N THR A 30 12.13 -19.44 -6.28
CA THR A 30 11.24 -20.52 -5.83
C THR A 30 11.00 -20.47 -4.33
N VAL A 31 12.04 -20.31 -3.52
CA VAL A 31 11.89 -20.18 -2.05
C VAL A 31 11.08 -18.93 -1.69
N ALA A 32 11.33 -17.79 -2.35
CA ALA A 32 10.55 -16.57 -2.16
C ALA A 32 9.06 -16.77 -2.55
N ALA A 33 8.80 -17.53 -3.61
CA ALA A 33 7.45 -17.88 -4.05
C ALA A 33 6.73 -18.79 -3.04
N GLU A 34 7.44 -19.69 -2.36
CA GLU A 34 6.85 -20.48 -1.27
C GLU A 34 6.42 -19.57 -0.12
N ILE A 35 7.27 -18.62 0.28
CA ILE A 35 6.98 -17.70 1.38
C ILE A 35 5.75 -16.83 1.05
N VAL A 36 5.70 -16.19 -0.13
CA VAL A 36 4.57 -15.32 -0.48
C VAL A 36 3.23 -16.06 -0.46
N THR A 37 3.20 -17.36 -0.79
CA THR A 37 1.96 -18.15 -0.71
C THR A 37 1.50 -18.40 0.73
N VAL A 38 2.43 -18.48 1.68
CA VAL A 38 2.12 -18.61 3.11
C VAL A 38 1.59 -17.29 3.65
N GLU A 39 2.25 -16.18 3.35
CA GLU A 39 1.82 -14.82 3.73
C GLU A 39 0.39 -14.52 3.20
N ALA A 40 0.09 -14.90 1.95
CA ALA A 40 -1.25 -14.73 1.37
C ALA A 40 -2.33 -15.59 2.08
N ARG A 41 -1.98 -16.80 2.54
CA ARG A 41 -2.88 -17.66 3.33
C ARG A 41 -3.12 -17.09 4.73
N HIS A 42 -2.08 -16.55 5.36
CA HIS A 42 -2.22 -15.84 6.63
C HIS A 42 -3.13 -14.62 6.47
N GLN A 43 -2.96 -13.83 5.41
CA GLN A 43 -3.86 -12.73 5.06
C GLN A 43 -5.31 -13.21 4.95
N THR A 44 -5.55 -14.27 4.17
CA THR A 44 -6.90 -14.86 4.01
C THR A 44 -7.51 -15.24 5.36
N PHE A 45 -6.74 -15.91 6.22
CA PHE A 45 -7.18 -16.29 7.57
C PHE A 45 -7.49 -15.08 8.44
N ILE A 46 -6.57 -14.09 8.51
CA ILE A 46 -6.73 -12.88 9.33
C ILE A 46 -7.95 -12.09 8.91
N ARG A 47 -8.18 -11.94 7.60
CA ARG A 47 -9.36 -11.26 7.05
C ARG A 47 -10.64 -11.98 7.41
N THR A 48 -10.67 -13.30 7.28
CA THR A 48 -11.81 -14.13 7.67
C THR A 48 -12.10 -14.02 9.16
N ALA A 49 -11.07 -14.12 10.01
CA ALA A 49 -11.18 -13.95 11.46
C ALA A 49 -11.66 -12.54 11.85
N SER A 50 -11.35 -11.54 11.03
CA SER A 50 -11.79 -10.15 11.19
C SER A 50 -13.16 -9.87 10.55
N LYS A 51 -13.88 -10.90 10.07
CA LYS A 51 -15.18 -10.79 9.39
C LYS A 51 -15.14 -9.92 8.12
N ALA A 52 -13.98 -9.81 7.48
CA ALA A 52 -13.82 -9.21 6.16
C ALA A 52 -13.91 -10.28 5.07
N ALA A 53 -14.04 -9.85 3.80
CA ALA A 53 -13.94 -10.77 2.67
C ALA A 53 -12.58 -11.47 2.68
N ALA A 54 -12.58 -12.81 2.69
CA ALA A 54 -11.39 -13.64 2.80
C ALA A 54 -10.38 -13.35 1.68
N ILE A 55 -10.89 -13.28 0.44
CA ILE A 55 -10.16 -12.94 -0.77
C ILE A 55 -10.90 -11.76 -1.40
N PRO A 56 -10.48 -10.51 -1.17
CA PRO A 56 -11.25 -9.35 -1.59
C PRO A 56 -11.10 -9.03 -3.09
N GLY A 57 -10.08 -9.58 -3.75
CA GLY A 57 -9.80 -9.38 -5.17
C GLY A 57 -8.94 -10.51 -5.72
N ALA A 58 -8.83 -10.57 -7.05
CA ALA A 58 -8.08 -11.63 -7.75
C ALA A 58 -6.57 -11.40 -7.76
N PHE A 59 -6.12 -10.17 -7.50
CA PHE A 59 -4.72 -9.77 -7.59
C PHE A 59 -4.28 -9.09 -6.29
N ASP A 60 -3.13 -9.53 -5.79
CA ASP A 60 -2.42 -8.83 -4.72
C ASP A 60 -1.67 -7.61 -5.29
N THR A 61 -1.33 -6.67 -4.41
CA THR A 61 -0.78 -5.36 -4.81
C THR A 61 0.73 -5.30 -4.58
N PRO A 62 1.59 -5.32 -5.60
CA PRO A 62 3.03 -5.12 -5.41
C PRO A 62 3.31 -3.66 -4.96
N LEU A 63 4.24 -3.49 -4.02
CA LEU A 63 4.70 -2.17 -3.58
C LEU A 63 6.21 -2.05 -3.69
N GLY A 64 6.69 -0.91 -4.19
CA GLY A 64 8.11 -0.60 -4.22
C GLY A 64 8.75 -0.61 -2.82
N ILE A 65 10.05 -0.89 -2.75
CA ILE A 65 10.78 -1.10 -1.48
C ILE A 65 10.64 0.09 -0.52
N ARG A 66 10.62 1.32 -1.03
CA ARG A 66 10.46 2.52 -0.22
C ARG A 66 9.06 2.63 0.37
N ALA A 67 8.03 2.26 -0.38
CA ALA A 67 6.64 2.22 0.11
C ALA A 67 6.44 1.12 1.15
N VAL A 68 7.02 -0.07 0.93
CA VAL A 68 7.05 -1.16 1.92
C VAL A 68 7.73 -0.69 3.20
N PHE A 69 8.90 -0.07 3.08
CA PHE A 69 9.64 0.42 4.24
C PHE A 69 8.91 1.54 4.98
N SER A 70 8.24 2.47 4.29
CA SER A 70 7.39 3.48 4.93
C SER A 70 6.33 2.88 5.85
N ILE A 71 5.75 1.72 5.49
CA ILE A 71 4.78 1.04 6.35
C ILE A 71 5.48 0.32 7.49
N ALA A 72 6.50 -0.49 7.15
CA ALA A 72 7.20 -1.35 8.09
C ALA A 72 7.94 -0.55 9.19
N ALA A 73 8.50 0.62 8.86
CA ALA A 73 9.26 1.47 9.78
C ALA A 73 8.46 1.85 11.03
N ASN A 74 7.13 1.98 10.93
CA ASN A 74 6.27 2.27 12.08
C ASN A 74 6.22 1.14 13.12
N PHE A 75 6.67 -0.06 12.76
CA PHE A 75 6.72 -1.23 13.64
C PHE A 75 8.16 -1.56 14.09
N ILE A 76 9.17 -0.84 13.60
CA ILE A 76 10.58 -1.07 13.92
C ILE A 76 11.01 -0.11 15.02
N GLN A 77 11.24 -0.64 16.23
CA GLN A 77 11.74 0.16 17.35
C GLN A 77 13.26 0.40 17.26
N SER A 78 14.02 -0.61 16.81
CA SER A 78 15.46 -0.51 16.63
C SER A 78 15.94 -1.54 15.60
N CYS A 79 17.05 -1.22 14.92
CA CYS A 79 17.72 -2.14 14.01
C CYS A 79 19.04 -2.60 14.64
N PRO A 80 19.36 -3.91 14.65
CA PRO A 80 20.69 -4.39 14.98
C PRO A 80 21.76 -3.73 14.08
N ASN A 81 23.00 -3.65 14.58
CA ASN A 81 24.11 -3.13 13.78
C ASN A 81 24.27 -3.96 12.49
N GLY A 82 24.37 -3.28 11.35
CA GLY A 82 24.44 -3.91 10.03
C GLY A 82 23.08 -4.22 9.38
N SER A 83 21.96 -4.04 10.09
CA SER A 83 20.61 -4.34 9.56
C SER A 83 19.86 -3.09 9.08
N ASN A 84 20.50 -1.92 9.06
CA ASN A 84 19.87 -0.71 8.54
C ASN A 84 19.81 -0.78 7.01
N LEU A 85 18.60 -0.75 6.45
CA LEU A 85 18.36 -0.78 5.00
C LEU A 85 18.80 0.52 4.29
N ALA A 86 19.13 1.58 5.03
CA ALA A 86 19.50 2.89 4.49
C ALA A 86 18.46 3.47 3.52
N ILE A 87 17.19 3.15 3.76
CA ILE A 87 16.03 3.66 3.01
C ILE A 87 15.39 4.76 3.83
N THR A 88 15.24 5.94 3.24
CA THR A 88 14.46 7.02 3.86
C THR A 88 12.98 6.78 3.54
N PRO A 89 12.11 6.60 4.54
CA PRO A 89 10.68 6.46 4.28
C PRO A 89 10.13 7.71 3.59
N PHE A 90 9.03 7.56 2.87
CA PHE A 90 8.26 8.72 2.42
C PHE A 90 7.69 9.48 3.62
N PRO A 91 7.41 10.79 3.47
CA PRO A 91 6.61 11.53 4.43
C PRO A 91 5.31 10.81 4.77
N GLU A 92 4.91 10.86 6.03
CA GLU A 92 3.71 10.18 6.51
C GLU A 92 2.45 10.75 5.82
N LEU A 93 1.49 9.87 5.57
CA LEU A 93 0.14 10.21 5.12
C LEU A 93 -0.84 9.50 6.04
N THR A 94 -1.73 10.26 6.66
CA THR A 94 -2.73 9.73 7.58
C THR A 94 -4.13 10.18 7.19
N MET A 95 -5.12 9.45 7.69
CA MET A 95 -6.50 9.85 7.57
C MET A 95 -6.74 11.10 8.42
N SER A 96 -7.47 12.08 7.91
CA SER A 96 -7.85 13.25 8.70
C SER A 96 -8.68 12.80 9.92
N PRO A 97 -8.49 13.37 11.12
CA PRO A 97 -9.28 13.03 12.30
C PRO A 97 -10.78 13.28 12.14
N THR A 98 -11.16 14.16 11.20
CA THR A 98 -12.56 14.50 10.90
C THR A 98 -13.22 13.51 9.93
N GLN A 99 -12.46 12.60 9.32
CA GLN A 99 -12.99 11.59 8.42
C GLN A 99 -13.60 10.43 9.23
N SER A 100 -14.83 10.05 8.87
CA SER A 100 -15.42 8.82 9.41
C SER A 100 -14.74 7.60 8.79
N MET A 101 -14.27 6.67 9.63
CA MET A 101 -13.67 5.40 9.21
C MET A 101 -14.72 4.36 8.75
N THR A 102 -15.91 4.81 8.35
CA THR A 102 -16.94 3.92 7.78
C THR A 102 -16.44 3.29 6.48
N LYS A 103 -17.06 2.16 6.13
CA LYS A 103 -16.77 1.33 4.97
C LYS A 103 -16.48 2.19 3.72
N LEU A 104 -15.20 2.28 3.33
CA LEU A 104 -14.79 3.03 2.15
C LEU A 104 -15.20 2.24 0.90
N VAL A 105 -15.93 2.91 0.01
CA VAL A 105 -16.38 2.36 -1.27
C VAL A 105 -16.01 3.33 -2.40
N GLY A 106 -15.99 2.87 -3.64
CA GLY A 106 -15.80 3.74 -4.80
C GLY A 106 -16.74 4.95 -4.77
N GLY A 107 -16.22 6.13 -5.09
CA GLY A 107 -16.94 7.41 -5.04
C GLY A 107 -16.94 8.10 -3.68
N THR A 108 -16.43 7.47 -2.62
CA THR A 108 -16.29 8.10 -1.30
C THR A 108 -15.21 9.19 -1.33
N GLU A 109 -15.50 10.38 -0.79
CA GLU A 109 -14.45 11.36 -0.51
C GLU A 109 -13.70 10.99 0.78
N VAL A 110 -12.38 10.97 0.69
CA VAL A 110 -11.47 10.61 1.77
C VAL A 110 -10.54 11.78 2.05
N ARG A 111 -10.63 12.32 3.26
CA ARG A 111 -9.79 13.42 3.73
C ARG A 111 -8.52 12.88 4.39
N MET A 112 -7.37 13.40 4.00
CA MET A 112 -6.05 12.94 4.44
C MET A 112 -5.14 14.11 4.77
N GLU A 113 -4.17 13.86 5.63
CA GLU A 113 -3.22 14.85 6.12
C GLU A 113 -1.78 14.35 5.95
N SER A 114 -0.90 15.24 5.52
CA SER A 114 0.53 14.98 5.41
C SER A 114 1.32 16.28 5.53
N PRO A 115 2.50 16.29 6.20
CA PRO A 115 3.37 17.45 6.22
C PRO A 115 3.89 17.84 4.83
N ALA A 116 3.87 16.92 3.86
CA ALA A 116 4.33 17.14 2.49
C ALA A 116 3.18 17.47 1.51
N ALA A 117 1.95 17.63 1.98
CA ALA A 117 0.76 17.75 1.11
C ALA A 117 0.80 18.95 0.13
N MET A 118 1.59 19.99 0.42
CA MET A 118 1.68 21.20 -0.42
C MET A 118 2.18 20.94 -1.85
N SER A 119 2.98 19.89 -2.07
CA SER A 119 3.50 19.53 -3.40
C SER A 119 2.69 18.42 -4.10
N ALA A 120 1.60 17.97 -3.48
CA ALA A 120 0.72 16.95 -4.04
C ALA A 120 -0.33 17.56 -4.97
N THR A 121 -0.55 16.92 -6.12
CA THR A 121 -1.57 17.29 -7.11
C THR A 121 -2.65 16.22 -7.25
N SER A 122 -2.33 14.98 -6.90
CA SER A 122 -3.21 13.83 -7.02
C SER A 122 -3.01 12.83 -5.89
N CYS A 123 -4.00 11.96 -5.67
CA CYS A 123 -3.83 10.72 -4.94
C CYS A 123 -3.64 9.58 -5.93
N ALA A 124 -2.68 8.72 -5.64
CA ALA A 124 -2.50 7.45 -6.32
C ALA A 124 -3.01 6.32 -5.42
N PHE A 125 -4.05 5.63 -5.87
CA PHE A 125 -4.61 4.45 -5.22
C PHE A 125 -4.00 3.21 -5.86
N VAL A 126 -2.97 2.67 -5.21
CA VAL A 126 -2.26 1.46 -5.65
C VAL A 126 -3.08 0.24 -5.22
N ASN A 127 -3.52 -0.55 -6.18
CA ASN A 127 -4.36 -1.74 -5.98
C ASN A 127 -4.10 -2.74 -7.11
N GLY A 128 -3.94 -4.02 -6.76
CA GLY A 128 -3.66 -5.10 -7.71
C GLY A 128 -4.73 -5.20 -8.80
N GLY A 129 -4.31 -5.51 -10.02
CA GLY A 129 -5.21 -5.64 -11.17
C GLY A 129 -5.55 -4.32 -11.90
N GLN A 130 -5.06 -3.18 -11.42
CA GLN A 130 -5.14 -1.91 -12.15
C GLN A 130 -4.08 -1.85 -13.26
N THR A 131 -4.42 -1.24 -14.40
CA THR A 131 -3.43 -0.89 -15.44
C THR A 131 -2.40 0.06 -14.85
N GLY A 132 -1.11 -0.30 -14.91
CA GLY A 132 -0.03 0.47 -14.26
C GLY A 132 0.07 0.28 -12.74
N GLY A 133 -0.84 -0.48 -12.13
CA GLY A 133 -0.87 -0.78 -10.71
C GLY A 133 -1.53 0.29 -9.84
N SER A 134 -1.90 1.45 -10.39
CA SER A 134 -2.55 2.54 -9.62
C SER A 134 -3.66 3.23 -10.40
N SER A 135 -4.67 3.70 -9.68
CA SER A 135 -5.67 4.65 -10.20
C SER A 135 -5.46 6.00 -9.55
N PHE A 136 -5.49 7.08 -10.34
CA PHE A 136 -5.25 8.43 -9.85
C PHE A 136 -6.53 9.25 -9.77
N THR A 137 -6.67 10.06 -8.73
CA THR A 137 -7.69 11.12 -8.65
C THR A 137 -7.07 12.45 -8.22
N PRO A 138 -7.64 13.60 -8.61
CA PRO A 138 -7.17 14.89 -8.12
C PRO A 138 -7.16 14.98 -6.59
N PHE A 139 -6.11 15.56 -6.02
CA PHE A 139 -6.02 15.88 -4.60
C PHE A 139 -6.32 17.37 -4.42
N GLN A 140 -7.44 17.67 -3.77
CA GLN A 140 -7.92 19.04 -3.61
C GLN A 140 -8.46 19.23 -2.20
N ASN A 141 -8.16 20.37 -1.58
CA ASN A 141 -8.64 20.72 -0.24
C ASN A 141 -8.42 19.63 0.82
N GLY A 142 -7.29 18.91 0.74
CA GLY A 142 -6.95 17.83 1.67
C GLY A 142 -7.74 16.53 1.43
N ALA A 143 -8.34 16.34 0.26
CA ALA A 143 -9.20 15.19 -0.03
C ALA A 143 -9.00 14.60 -1.42
N CYS A 144 -9.38 13.33 -1.56
CA CYS A 144 -9.48 12.59 -2.82
C CYS A 144 -10.73 11.73 -2.85
N VAL A 145 -11.27 11.50 -4.04
CA VAL A 145 -12.38 10.55 -4.25
C VAL A 145 -11.79 9.17 -4.50
N VAL A 146 -12.28 8.15 -3.81
CA VAL A 146 -11.86 6.75 -4.06
C VAL A 146 -12.31 6.33 -5.46
N PRO A 147 -11.40 5.85 -6.33
CA PRO A 147 -11.78 5.33 -7.64
C PRO A 147 -12.80 4.18 -7.55
N MET A 148 -13.65 4.09 -8.58
CA MET A 148 -14.57 2.96 -8.72
C MET A 148 -13.80 1.67 -9.02
N GLY A 149 -14.33 0.53 -8.56
CA GLY A 149 -13.78 -0.79 -8.89
C GLY A 149 -12.54 -1.22 -8.09
N LEU A 150 -12.11 -0.41 -7.11
CA LEU A 150 -11.09 -0.86 -6.15
C LEU A 150 -11.73 -1.78 -5.11
N THR A 151 -10.98 -2.80 -4.69
CA THR A 151 -11.45 -3.77 -3.70
C THR A 151 -10.31 -4.19 -2.78
N GLY A 152 -10.66 -4.53 -1.54
CA GLY A 152 -9.69 -5.04 -0.57
C GLY A 152 -8.72 -3.98 -0.10
N ILE A 153 -7.48 -4.40 0.14
CA ILE A 153 -6.45 -3.51 0.66
C ILE A 153 -5.95 -2.62 -0.49
N THR A 154 -6.03 -1.32 -0.27
CA THR A 154 -5.59 -0.29 -1.20
C THR A 154 -4.58 0.60 -0.48
N TYR A 155 -3.51 0.95 -1.17
CA TYR A 155 -2.47 1.82 -0.66
C TYR A 155 -2.60 3.18 -1.31
N VAL A 156 -2.85 4.21 -0.51
CA VAL A 156 -3.01 5.57 -1.02
C VAL A 156 -1.72 6.34 -0.82
N HIS A 157 -1.25 6.97 -1.88
CA HIS A 157 -0.14 7.91 -1.85
C HIS A 157 -0.61 9.28 -2.30
N LEU A 158 0.06 10.32 -1.83
CA LEU A 158 0.03 11.61 -2.49
C LEU A 158 1.08 11.62 -3.61
N ALA A 159 0.73 12.14 -4.78
CA ALA A 159 1.59 12.20 -5.94
C ALA A 159 1.63 13.61 -6.54
N SER A 160 2.78 13.98 -7.12
CA SER A 160 2.99 15.28 -7.76
C SER A 160 2.54 15.33 -9.22
N SER A 161 2.24 14.18 -9.84
CA SER A 161 1.74 14.07 -11.20
C SER A 161 0.88 12.82 -11.41
N THR A 162 0.19 12.73 -12.54
CA THR A 162 -0.65 11.60 -12.95
C THR A 162 -0.14 11.03 -14.28
N PRO A 163 0.76 10.05 -14.24
CA PRO A 163 1.27 9.41 -15.45
C PRO A 163 0.17 8.70 -16.24
N ALA A 164 0.25 8.78 -17.57
CA ALA A 164 -0.73 8.17 -18.47
C ALA A 164 -0.70 6.63 -18.45
N ASP A 165 0.41 6.03 -18.03
CA ASP A 165 0.58 4.58 -17.89
C ASP A 165 0.06 4.04 -16.55
N GLY A 166 -0.41 4.91 -15.64
CA GLY A 166 -0.92 4.53 -14.33
C GLY A 166 0.15 4.10 -13.33
N MET A 167 1.45 4.28 -13.66
CA MET A 167 2.54 3.83 -12.80
C MET A 167 2.89 4.88 -11.75
N LEU A 168 2.79 4.52 -10.47
CA LEU A 168 3.34 5.33 -9.39
C LEU A 168 4.83 5.01 -9.19
N THR A 169 5.69 6.03 -9.28
CA THR A 169 7.13 5.90 -9.01
C THR A 169 7.55 6.69 -7.78
N ASP A 170 8.71 6.33 -7.22
CA ASP A 170 9.30 7.06 -6.08
C ASP A 170 9.55 8.55 -6.38
N SER A 171 9.85 8.90 -7.62
CA SER A 171 10.13 10.29 -8.04
C SER A 171 8.91 11.20 -8.02
N ILE A 172 7.71 10.64 -8.18
CA ILE A 172 6.46 11.41 -8.14
C ILE A 172 5.69 11.21 -6.84
N THR A 173 6.11 10.27 -6.00
CA THR A 173 5.48 10.03 -4.69
C THR A 173 5.89 11.13 -3.71
N VAL A 174 4.89 11.86 -3.21
CA VAL A 174 5.03 12.97 -2.27
C VAL A 174 4.93 12.48 -0.82
N ALA A 175 3.97 11.60 -0.53
CA ALA A 175 3.73 11.06 0.81
C ALA A 175 3.03 9.68 0.75
N GLY A 176 3.09 8.95 1.86
CA GLY A 176 2.41 7.66 2.06
C GLY A 176 3.33 6.44 1.98
N PRO A 177 2.79 5.23 1.76
CA PRO A 177 1.37 4.94 1.64
C PRO A 177 0.62 5.06 2.98
N MET A 178 -0.64 5.44 2.89
CA MET A 178 -1.65 5.12 3.89
C MET A 178 -2.35 3.82 3.48
N VAL A 179 -2.48 2.87 4.41
CA VAL A 179 -3.19 1.60 4.17
C VAL A 179 -4.69 1.79 4.45
N MET A 180 -5.54 1.43 3.49
CA MET A 180 -6.99 1.43 3.69
C MET A 180 -7.66 0.19 3.08
N THR A 181 -8.87 -0.12 3.55
CA THR A 181 -9.68 -1.21 2.98
C THR A 181 -10.88 -0.64 2.24
N VAL A 182 -10.95 -0.89 0.92
CA VAL A 182 -12.09 -0.59 0.05
C VAL A 182 -12.97 -1.83 -0.08
N ASN A 183 -14.29 -1.65 -0.10
CA ASN A 183 -15.26 -2.74 -0.22
C ASN A 183 -16.24 -2.54 -1.37
#